data_AF-A0A6V8KKX4-F1
#
_entry.id   AF-A0A6V8KKX4-F1
#
_cell.length_a   1.000
_cell.length_b   1.000
_cell.length_c   1.000
_cell.angle_alpha   90.00
_cell.angle_beta   90.00
_cell.angle_gamma   90.00
#
_symmetry.space_group_name_H-M   'P 1'
#
loop_
_entity.id
_entity.type
_entity.pdbx_description
1 polymer ?
#
loop_
_entity_poly.entity_id
_entity_poly.type
_entity_poly.pdbx_seq_one_letter_code
_entity_poly.pdbx_strand_id
1 'polypeptide(L)'
;MKATHDAVRQWHEVRTVRTTSVVEAGMKTLAGRLLVSSAIVTAGMLGGGATAAQAVPTGCVLQMETPVDGANVWCSGGTGESRVVLECITIKPGSDPIIATRPGPWVNIQATSSATCSGPPRLYDAWYEVR
;
A
#
# COMPACT_ATOMS: atom_id res chain seq x y z
N MET A 1 8.23 10.06 -33.90
CA MET A 1 8.53 10.53 -32.53
C MET A 1 7.26 11.11 -31.89
N LYS A 2 6.26 10.27 -31.61
CA LYS A 2 4.96 10.72 -31.05
C LYS A 2 4.45 9.83 -29.90
N ALA A 3 4.95 8.60 -29.78
CA ALA A 3 4.52 7.65 -28.74
C ALA A 3 5.10 7.90 -27.34
N THR A 4 6.18 8.68 -27.21
CA THR A 4 6.82 8.95 -25.90
C THR A 4 6.18 10.10 -25.12
N HIS A 5 5.35 10.95 -25.76
CA HIS A 5 4.67 12.04 -25.08
C HIS A 5 3.36 11.62 -24.40
N ASP A 6 2.67 10.59 -24.92
CA ASP A 6 1.41 10.11 -24.34
C ASP A 6 1.63 9.34 -23.03
N ALA A 7 2.74 8.63 -22.89
CA ALA A 7 3.04 7.86 -21.69
C ALA A 7 3.24 8.76 -20.45
N VAL A 8 3.90 9.93 -20.60
CA VAL A 8 4.16 10.84 -19.47
C VAL A 8 2.87 11.51 -18.97
N ARG A 9 1.89 11.74 -19.86
CA ARG A 9 0.63 12.38 -19.49
C ARG A 9 -0.26 11.48 -18.63
N GLN A 10 -0.21 10.17 -18.87
CA GLN A 10 -1.02 9.19 -18.15
C GLN A 10 -0.52 8.97 -16.70
N TRP A 11 0.75 9.25 -16.41
CA TRP A 11 1.33 9.15 -15.07
C TRP A 11 0.92 10.28 -14.11
N HIS A 12 0.40 11.41 -14.61
CA HIS A 12 0.03 12.56 -13.78
C HIS A 12 -1.42 12.53 -13.29
N GLU A 13 -2.35 11.88 -14.00
CA GLU A 13 -3.77 11.85 -13.58
C GLU A 13 -4.06 10.87 -12.42
N VAL A 14 -3.25 9.82 -12.26
CA VAL A 14 -3.45 8.82 -11.20
C VAL A 14 -3.14 9.40 -9.81
N ARG A 15 -2.43 10.53 -9.73
CA ARG A 15 -1.91 11.09 -8.48
C ARG A 15 -2.88 12.02 -7.74
N THR A 16 -4.06 12.33 -8.30
CA THR A 16 -4.96 13.36 -7.76
C THR A 16 -6.13 12.81 -6.92
N VAL A 17 -6.37 11.50 -6.89
CA VAL A 17 -7.55 10.93 -6.22
C VAL A 17 -7.16 10.09 -5.01
N ARG A 18 -6.65 10.74 -3.95
CA ARG A 18 -6.75 10.20 -2.58
C ARG A 18 -6.42 11.28 -1.54
N THR A 19 -7.20 12.35 -1.55
CA THR A 19 -7.29 13.26 -0.41
C THR A 19 -8.73 13.75 -0.28
N THR A 20 -9.58 12.91 0.32
CA THR A 20 -10.81 13.38 0.95
C THR A 20 -10.96 12.66 2.28
N SER A 21 -10.49 13.34 3.31
CA SER A 21 -11.01 13.25 4.66
C SER A 21 -12.54 13.25 4.59
N VAL A 22 -13.20 12.23 5.13
CA VAL A 22 -14.61 12.34 5.52
C VAL A 22 -14.64 12.13 7.02
N VAL A 23 -14.46 13.26 7.71
CA VAL A 23 -15.00 13.46 9.05
C VAL A 23 -16.51 13.58 8.91
N GLU A 24 -17.23 13.04 9.89
CA GLU A 24 -18.67 13.19 10.13
C GLU A 24 -19.64 12.52 9.15
N ALA A 25 -20.31 11.48 9.66
CA ALA A 25 -21.74 11.35 9.43
C ALA A 25 -22.41 11.04 10.76
N GLY A 26 -22.81 12.12 11.43
CA GLY A 26 -23.75 12.11 12.53
C GLY A 26 -25.01 11.35 12.16
N MET A 27 -25.39 10.50 13.09
CA MET A 27 -26.69 9.88 13.27
C MET A 27 -27.82 10.90 13.11
N LYS A 28 -28.70 10.69 12.12
CA LYS A 28 -30.13 11.09 12.15
C LYS A 28 -30.91 10.45 10.99
N THR A 29 -31.76 9.51 11.40
CA THR A 29 -32.93 8.88 10.78
C THR A 29 -33.63 9.69 9.68
N LEU A 30 -33.97 9.05 8.56
CA LEU A 30 -35.34 8.97 7.98
C LEU A 30 -35.39 8.09 6.72
N ALA A 31 -36.51 7.38 6.59
CA ALA A 31 -36.76 6.27 5.69
C ALA A 31 -36.81 6.63 4.20
N GLY A 32 -36.41 5.68 3.33
CA GLY A 32 -36.52 5.88 1.88
C GLY A 32 -36.13 4.69 1.00
N ARG A 33 -36.93 3.61 1.03
CA ARG A 33 -37.22 2.62 -0.02
C ARG A 33 -36.07 1.90 -0.77
N LEU A 34 -36.08 0.58 -0.60
CA LEU A 34 -35.34 -0.48 -1.31
C LEU A 34 -35.46 -0.40 -2.86
N LEU A 35 -34.33 -0.68 -3.53
CA LEU A 35 -34.24 -1.73 -4.56
C LEU A 35 -32.91 -2.48 -4.36
N VAL A 36 -33.01 -3.77 -4.00
CA VAL A 36 -31.92 -4.75 -3.86
C VAL A 36 -31.94 -5.61 -5.14
N SER A 37 -30.82 -5.88 -5.83
CA SER A 37 -30.02 -7.14 -5.81
C SER A 37 -29.35 -7.21 -7.19
N SER A 38 -28.16 -7.74 -7.49
CA SER A 38 -27.35 -8.88 -7.00
C SER A 38 -26.03 -8.84 -7.82
N ALA A 39 -24.85 -9.29 -7.41
CA ALA A 39 -24.54 -10.48 -6.64
C ALA A 39 -23.23 -10.28 -5.85
N ILE A 40 -23.32 -10.38 -4.53
CA ILE A 40 -22.16 -10.65 -3.68
C ILE A 40 -22.16 -12.17 -3.53
N VAL A 41 -21.12 -12.83 -4.01
CA VAL A 41 -20.92 -14.26 -3.78
C VAL A 41 -20.62 -14.43 -2.29
N THR A 42 -21.67 -14.73 -1.51
CA THR A 42 -21.58 -15.28 -0.17
C THR A 42 -21.06 -16.71 -0.28
N ALA A 43 -19.83 -16.92 0.17
CA ALA A 43 -19.36 -18.23 0.60
C ALA A 43 -19.17 -18.17 2.13
N GLY A 44 -19.93 -19.00 2.86
CA GLY A 44 -19.61 -19.37 4.25
C GLY A 44 -20.40 -18.62 5.33
N MET A 45 -21.50 -19.23 5.75
CA MET A 45 -22.27 -18.90 6.95
C MET A 45 -21.72 -19.67 8.17
N LEU A 46 -21.84 -19.04 9.35
CA LEU A 46 -21.94 -19.62 10.70
C LEU A 46 -20.64 -19.97 11.45
N GLY A 47 -20.15 -18.97 12.19
CA GLY A 47 -19.40 -19.15 13.41
C GLY A 47 -19.41 -17.83 14.17
N GLY A 48 -20.18 -17.74 15.23
CA GLY A 48 -20.13 -16.62 16.18
C GLY A 48 -18.75 -16.58 16.84
N GLY A 49 -17.80 -15.94 16.19
CA GLY A 49 -16.61 -15.39 16.82
C GLY A 49 -16.76 -13.89 16.72
N ALA A 50 -16.37 -13.15 17.76
CA ALA A 50 -16.04 -11.75 17.58
C ALA A 50 -15.21 -11.65 16.29
N THR A 51 -15.66 -10.86 15.29
CA THR A 51 -14.76 -10.48 14.20
C THR A 51 -13.53 -9.97 14.90
N ALA A 52 -12.44 -10.76 14.89
CA ALA A 52 -11.18 -10.32 15.44
C ALA A 52 -10.96 -8.97 14.78
N ALA A 53 -10.99 -7.89 15.57
CA ALA A 53 -10.75 -6.57 15.05
C ALA A 53 -9.44 -6.70 14.28
N GLN A 54 -9.53 -6.71 12.95
CA GLN A 54 -8.35 -6.94 12.12
C GLN A 54 -7.38 -5.86 12.56
N ALA A 55 -6.23 -6.27 13.06
CA ALA A 55 -5.22 -5.33 13.50
C ALA A 55 -4.70 -4.66 12.24
N VAL A 56 -5.33 -3.55 11.86
CA VAL A 56 -5.02 -2.83 10.63
C VAL A 56 -4.37 -1.51 11.02
N PRO A 57 -3.06 -1.36 10.78
CA PRO A 57 -2.40 -0.08 10.82
C PRO A 57 -3.10 0.93 9.91
N THR A 58 -3.22 2.17 10.38
CA THR A 58 -3.86 3.28 9.66
C THR A 58 -2.90 4.46 9.57
N GLY A 59 -3.13 5.33 8.59
CA GLY A 59 -2.28 6.49 8.35
C GLY A 59 -0.84 6.12 7.98
N CYS A 60 -0.67 5.02 7.24
CA CYS A 60 0.64 4.58 6.76
C CYS A 60 1.15 5.49 5.65
N VAL A 61 2.40 5.93 5.79
CA VAL A 61 3.12 6.73 4.81
C VAL A 61 4.35 5.95 4.40
N LEU A 62 4.43 5.64 3.11
CA LEU A 62 5.65 5.13 2.48
C LEU A 62 6.48 6.31 1.99
N GLN A 63 7.75 6.36 2.37
CA GLN A 63 8.69 7.40 1.95
C GLN A 63 9.91 6.76 1.29
N MET A 64 10.26 7.24 0.11
CA MET A 64 11.50 6.88 -0.57
C MET A 64 12.65 7.66 0.07
N GLU A 65 13.76 6.97 0.33
CA GLU A 65 14.97 7.61 0.87
C GLU A 65 15.68 8.43 -0.21
N THR A 66 16.55 9.36 0.22
CA THR A 66 17.41 10.14 -0.68
C THR A 66 18.86 9.90 -0.26
N PRO A 67 19.72 9.33 -1.14
CA PRO A 67 19.48 8.89 -2.52
C PRO A 67 18.40 7.79 -2.63
N VAL A 68 17.82 7.60 -3.82
CA VAL A 68 16.71 6.65 -4.06
C VAL A 68 17.23 5.20 -4.11
N ASP A 69 17.68 4.70 -2.98
CA ASP A 69 18.19 3.33 -2.78
C ASP A 69 17.45 2.58 -1.67
N GLY A 70 16.59 3.26 -0.92
CA GLY A 70 15.75 2.67 0.12
C GLY A 70 14.36 3.26 0.18
N ALA A 71 13.53 2.65 1.01
CA ALA A 71 12.27 3.23 1.43
C ALA A 71 11.97 2.83 2.87
N ASN A 72 11.10 3.60 3.50
CA ASN A 72 10.58 3.31 4.81
C ASN A 72 9.06 3.50 4.87
N VAL A 73 8.43 2.83 5.83
CA VAL A 73 7.03 3.01 6.15
C VAL A 73 6.87 3.37 7.62
N TRP A 74 5.98 4.30 7.89
CA TRP A 74 5.54 4.66 9.22
C TRP A 74 4.02 4.79 9.23
N CYS A 75 3.35 4.19 10.22
CA CYS A 75 1.90 4.27 10.38
C CYS A 75 1.55 5.03 11.66
N SER A 76 0.67 6.04 11.54
CA SER A 76 0.35 6.95 12.66
C SER A 76 -0.60 6.36 13.70
N GLY A 77 -1.38 5.33 13.35
CA GLY A 77 -2.39 4.77 14.25
C GLY A 77 -2.89 3.40 13.82
N GLY A 78 -4.01 2.96 14.39
CA GLY A 78 -4.57 1.62 14.20
C GLY A 78 -4.04 0.62 15.22
N THR A 79 -3.96 -0.65 14.84
CA THR A 79 -3.35 -1.73 15.63
C THR A 79 -2.59 -2.66 14.69
N GLY A 80 -1.65 -3.45 15.21
CA GLY A 80 -0.86 -4.38 14.40
C GLY A 80 0.51 -3.83 14.02
N GLU A 81 1.11 -4.47 13.02
CA GLU A 81 2.46 -4.21 12.55
C GLU A 81 2.46 -3.81 11.08
N SER A 82 3.47 -3.03 10.69
CA SER A 82 3.76 -2.68 9.30
C SER A 82 5.20 -3.01 8.95
N ARG A 83 5.46 -3.29 7.67
CA ARG A 83 6.82 -3.35 7.13
C ARG A 83 6.88 -2.77 5.73
N VAL A 84 8.04 -2.21 5.39
CA VAL A 84 8.34 -1.87 3.99
C VAL A 84 8.82 -3.12 3.25
N VAL A 85 8.53 -3.22 1.96
CA VAL A 85 9.05 -4.25 1.07
C VAL A 85 9.57 -3.57 -0.19
N LEU A 86 10.80 -3.91 -0.57
CA LEU A 86 11.43 -3.39 -1.77
C LEU A 86 11.62 -4.48 -2.81
N GLU A 87 11.55 -4.10 -4.08
CA GLU A 87 12.15 -4.86 -5.17
C GLU A 87 13.42 -4.18 -5.63
N CYS A 88 14.52 -4.94 -5.58
CA CYS A 88 15.83 -4.48 -6.01
C CYS A 88 16.18 -5.17 -7.35
N ILE A 89 16.48 -4.37 -8.37
CA ILE A 89 16.84 -4.87 -9.71
C ILE A 89 18.35 -4.77 -9.95
N THR A 90 18.93 -5.84 -10.50
CA THR A 90 20.30 -5.85 -11.02
C THR A 90 20.26 -6.07 -12.52
N ILE A 91 20.77 -5.09 -13.27
CA ILE A 91 20.89 -5.17 -14.73
C ILE A 91 22.36 -5.39 -15.07
N LYS A 92 22.68 -6.55 -15.67
CA LYS A 92 24.02 -6.86 -16.18
C LYS A 92 23.99 -6.86 -17.71
N PRO A 93 24.97 -6.24 -18.39
CA PRO A 93 25.05 -6.30 -19.84
C PRO A 93 25.04 -7.75 -20.35
N GLY A 94 24.14 -8.06 -21.29
CA GLY A 94 24.05 -9.41 -21.88
C GLY A 94 23.39 -10.48 -21.00
N SER A 95 22.68 -10.08 -19.93
CA SER A 95 21.90 -11.00 -19.10
C SER A 95 20.51 -10.44 -18.82
N ASP A 96 19.56 -11.33 -18.52
CA ASP A 96 18.25 -10.93 -18.06
C ASP A 96 18.33 -10.17 -16.72
N PRO A 97 17.45 -9.20 -16.47
CA PRO A 97 17.39 -8.50 -15.19
C PRO A 97 17.08 -9.48 -14.05
N ILE A 98 17.81 -9.32 -12.94
CA ILE A 98 17.57 -10.11 -11.72
C ILE A 98 16.83 -9.20 -10.73
N ILE A 99 15.63 -9.61 -10.33
CA ILE A 99 14.80 -8.92 -9.32
C ILE A 99 14.87 -9.70 -8.01
N ALA A 100 15.16 -9.00 -6.92
CA ALA A 100 15.21 -9.57 -5.57
C ALA A 100 14.34 -8.76 -4.61
N THR A 101 13.41 -9.43 -3.94
CA THR A 101 12.58 -8.83 -2.90
C THR A 101 13.35 -8.70 -1.58
N ARG A 102 13.30 -7.52 -0.96
CA ARG A 102 13.97 -7.18 0.30
C ARG A 102 12.94 -6.61 1.29
N PRO A 103 12.36 -7.44 2.17
CA PRO A 103 11.48 -6.95 3.22
C PRO A 103 12.29 -6.29 4.35
N GLY A 104 11.78 -5.18 4.87
CA GLY A 104 12.19 -4.60 6.13
C GLY A 104 11.63 -5.37 7.35
N PRO A 105 12.01 -4.97 8.57
CA PRO A 105 11.47 -5.58 9.78
C PRO A 105 9.98 -5.26 9.94
N TRP A 106 9.22 -6.19 10.52
CA TRP A 106 7.90 -5.87 11.06
C TRP A 106 8.05 -4.97 12.29
N VAL A 107 7.34 -3.86 12.31
CA VAL A 107 7.34 -2.91 13.43
C VAL A 107 5.91 -2.55 13.79
N ASN A 108 5.65 -2.31 15.07
CA ASN A 108 4.34 -1.81 15.51
C ASN A 108 4.02 -0.44 14.90
N ILE A 109 2.76 -0.03 15.00
CA ILE A 109 2.35 1.36 14.74
C ILE A 109 3.25 2.35 15.49
N GLN A 110 3.37 3.56 14.96
CA GLN A 110 4.23 4.63 15.47
C GLN A 110 5.75 4.33 15.43
N ALA A 111 6.16 3.15 14.98
CA ALA A 111 7.55 2.84 14.64
C ALA A 111 7.77 2.85 13.11
N THR A 112 9.02 3.00 12.71
CA THR A 112 9.42 3.06 11.29
C THR A 112 10.09 1.75 10.88
N SER A 113 9.60 1.14 9.82
CA SER A 113 10.26 0.01 9.15
C SER A 113 10.99 0.54 7.94
N SER A 114 12.28 0.25 7.82
CA SER A 114 13.14 0.71 6.73
C SER A 114 13.87 -0.46 6.07
N ALA A 115 14.10 -0.37 4.77
CA ALA A 115 14.93 -1.30 4.02
C ALA A 115 15.70 -0.54 2.93
N THR A 116 16.80 -1.12 2.47
CA THR A 116 17.62 -0.57 1.39
C THR A 116 18.06 -1.66 0.41
N CYS A 117 18.19 -1.29 -0.86
CA CYS A 117 18.87 -2.09 -1.87
C CYS A 117 20.38 -1.87 -1.75
N SER A 118 21.03 -2.62 -0.87
CA SER A 118 22.47 -2.48 -0.64
C SER A 118 23.30 -2.98 -1.84
N GLY A 119 24.29 -2.16 -2.24
CA GLY A 119 25.28 -2.52 -3.25
C GLY A 119 24.87 -2.16 -4.70
N PRO A 120 25.23 -2.99 -5.71
CA PRO A 120 24.90 -2.71 -7.11
C PRO A 120 23.41 -2.74 -7.51
N PRO A 121 22.50 -3.48 -6.83
CA PRO A 121 21.08 -3.43 -7.18
C PRO A 121 20.49 -2.03 -6.96
N ARG A 122 19.59 -1.62 -7.87
CA ARG A 122 18.84 -0.36 -7.74
C ARG A 122 17.43 -0.65 -7.26
N LEU A 123 16.84 0.31 -6.56
CA LEU A 123 15.44 0.25 -6.19
C LEU A 123 14.58 0.30 -7.46
N TYR A 124 13.72 -0.71 -7.64
CA TYR A 124 12.81 -0.85 -8.77
C TYR A 124 11.38 -0.52 -8.37
N ASP A 125 10.91 -1.10 -7.27
CA ASP A 125 9.60 -0.84 -6.69
C ASP A 125 9.65 -0.89 -5.16
N ALA A 126 8.70 -0.23 -4.51
CA ALA A 126 8.53 -0.22 -3.07
C ALA A 126 7.06 -0.18 -2.68
N TRP A 127 6.66 -1.05 -1.76
CA TRP A 127 5.34 -1.03 -1.15
C TRP A 127 5.45 -1.32 0.35
N TYR A 128 4.32 -1.31 1.04
CA TYR A 128 4.26 -1.72 2.44
C TYR A 128 3.22 -2.81 2.64
N GLU A 129 3.45 -3.63 3.65
CA GLU A 129 2.53 -4.67 4.09
C GLU A 129 2.12 -4.38 5.53
N VAL A 130 0.93 -4.88 5.90
CA VAL A 130 0.34 -4.72 7.22
C VAL A 130 -0.20 -6.05 7.74
N ARG A 131 -0.17 -6.27 9.06
CA ARG A 131 -0.73 -7.47 9.70
C ARG A 131 -1.13 -7.24 11.16
#